data_AF-W5R6X2-F1
#
_entry.id   AF-W5R6X2-F1
#
_cell.length_a   1.000
_cell.length_b   1.000
_cell.length_c   1.000
_cell.angle_alpha   90.00
_cell.angle_beta   90.00
_cell.angle_gamma   90.00
#
_symmetry.space_group_name_H-M   'P 1'
#
loop_
_entity.id
_entity.type
_entity.pdbx_description
1 polymer ?
#
loop_
_entity_poly.entity_id
_entity_poly.type
_entity_poly.pdbx_seq_one_letter_code
_entity_poly.pdbx_strand_id
1 'polypeptide(L)' 'HVDSGKSTTTGHLIYQCGGIDKRTIEKFEKEAAELGKGSFKYAWVLDKLKAERERGITIDIALWKFETPKYYVTVIDAP' A
#
# COMPACT_ATOMS: atom_id res chain seq x y z
N HIS A 1 3.25 -5.77 16.08
CA HIS A 1 2.21 -6.81 15.97
C HIS A 1 1.86 -6.95 14.48
N VAL A 2 1.68 -8.17 13.98
CA VAL A 2 1.61 -8.47 12.53
C VAL A 2 0.31 -7.97 11.89
N ASP A 3 -0.78 -7.83 12.66
CA ASP A 3 -2.09 -7.32 12.18
C ASP A 3 -2.42 -5.89 12.61
N SER A 4 -1.41 -5.03 12.81
CA SER A 4 -1.65 -3.63 13.20
C SER A 4 -2.14 -2.73 12.06
N GLY A 5 -2.30 -3.25 10.83
CA GLY A 5 -2.76 -2.48 9.68
C GLY A 5 -1.79 -1.40 9.19
N LYS A 6 -0.48 -1.54 9.50
CA LYS A 6 0.56 -0.54 9.19
C LYS A 6 0.58 -0.15 7.71
N SER A 7 0.69 -1.15 6.83
CA SER A 7 0.76 -0.98 5.38
C SER A 7 -0.55 -0.43 4.81
N THR A 8 -1.70 -0.86 5.36
CA THR A 8 -3.02 -0.35 4.95
C THR A 8 -3.18 1.13 5.27
N THR A 9 -2.87 1.54 6.51
CA THR A 9 -2.96 2.95 6.92
C THR A 9 -1.98 3.81 6.12
N THR A 10 -0.77 3.31 5.91
CA THR A 10 0.27 4.05 5.19
C THR A 10 -0.06 4.20 3.70
N GLY A 11 -0.54 3.14 3.04
CA GLY A 11 -1.00 3.20 1.66
C GLY A 11 -2.20 4.13 1.48
N HIS A 12 -3.11 4.18 2.46
CA HIS A 12 -4.23 5.12 2.43
C HIS A 12 -3.75 6.57 2.59
N LEU A 13 -2.76 6.84 3.46
CA LEU A 13 -2.16 8.16 3.60
C LEU A 13 -1.51 8.63 2.29
N ILE A 14 -0.73 7.75 1.64
CA ILE A 14 -0.10 8.04 0.34
C ILE A 14 -1.18 8.42 -0.69
N TYR A 15 -2.30 7.69 -0.72
CA TYR A 15 -3.43 8.01 -1.60
C TYR A 15 -4.05 9.38 -1.30
N GLN A 16 -4.34 9.67 -0.03
CA GLN A 16 -4.94 10.95 0.37
C GLN A 16 -4.03 12.15 0.06
N CYS A 17 -2.71 11.95 0.15
CA CYS A 17 -1.72 12.99 -0.18
C CYS A 17 -1.45 13.10 -1.69
N GLY A 18 -2.11 12.30 -2.55
CA GLY A 18 -1.85 12.30 -3.99
C GLY A 18 -0.52 11.67 -4.39
N GLY A 19 0.12 10.93 -3.50
CA GLY A 19 1.38 10.21 -3.75
C GLY A 19 1.22 8.96 -4.61
N ILE A 20 0.00 8.65 -5.04
CA ILE A 20 -0.33 7.59 -6.01
C ILE A 20 -1.55 7.98 -6.83
N ASP A 21 -1.53 7.67 -8.13
CA ASP A 21 -2.64 7.93 -9.03
C ASP A 21 -3.90 7.12 -8.66
N LYS A 22 -5.06 7.77 -8.77
CA LYS A 22 -6.36 7.13 -8.51
C LYS A 22 -6.59 5.89 -9.39
N ARG A 23 -6.17 5.93 -10.65
CA ARG A 23 -6.27 4.77 -11.58
C ARG A 23 -5.51 3.55 -11.09
N THR A 24 -4.37 3.75 -10.43
CA THR A 24 -3.56 2.66 -9.89
C THR A 24 -4.24 2.01 -8.69
N ILE A 25 -4.83 2.82 -7.81
CA ILE A 25 -5.63 2.31 -6.68
C ILE A 25 -6.88 1.57 -7.18
N GLU A 26 -7.59 2.09 -8.19
CA GLU A 26 -8.74 1.41 -8.77
C GLU A 26 -8.37 0.05 -9.40
N LYS A 27 -7.18 -0.04 -10.00
CA LYS A 27 -6.64 -1.31 -10.49
C LYS A 27 -6.37 -2.29 -9.33
N PHE A 28 -5.71 -1.84 -8.27
CA PHE A 28 -5.47 -2.68 -7.09
C PHE A 28 -6.75 -3.09 -6.40
N GLU A 29 -7.78 -2.23 -6.37
CA GLU A 29 -9.09 -2.57 -5.83
C GLU A 29 -9.74 -3.71 -6.60
N LYS A 30 -9.70 -3.68 -7.93
CA LYS A 30 -10.22 -4.77 -8.77
C LYS A 30 -9.46 -6.08 -8.55
N GLU A 31 -8.13 -6.03 -8.66
CA GLU A 31 -7.29 -7.22 -8.47
C GLU A 31 -7.43 -7.80 -7.04
N ALA A 32 -7.51 -6.94 -6.03
CA ALA A 32 -7.71 -7.37 -4.65
C ALA A 32 -9.11 -7.94 -4.43
N ALA A 33 -10.15 -7.38 -5.06
CA ALA A 33 -11.50 -7.93 -5.01
C ALA A 33 -11.59 -9.31 -5.67
N GLU A 34 -10.92 -9.51 -6.80
CA GLU A 34 -10.83 -10.82 -7.49
C GLU A 34 -10.18 -11.89 -6.61
N LEU A 35 -9.22 -11.51 -5.75
CA LEU A 35 -8.58 -12.40 -4.78
C LEU A 35 -9.34 -12.52 -3.45
N GLY A 36 -10.53 -11.91 -3.31
CA GLY A 36 -11.29 -11.90 -2.06
C GLY A 36 -10.67 -11.04 -0.94
N LYS A 37 -9.74 -10.15 -1.28
CA LYS A 37 -8.96 -9.31 -0.36
C LYS A 37 -9.21 -7.81 -0.60
N GLY A 38 -10.43 -7.41 -0.95
CA GLY A 38 -10.73 -6.01 -1.31
C GLY A 38 -10.29 -4.96 -0.26
N SER A 39 -10.22 -5.33 1.02
CA SER A 39 -9.72 -4.46 2.09
C SER A 39 -8.20 -4.18 2.05
N PHE A 40 -7.43 -4.96 1.28
CA PHE A 40 -5.97 -4.87 1.18
C PHE A 40 -5.49 -3.93 0.05
N LYS A 41 -6.41 -3.33 -0.71
CA LYS A 41 -6.08 -2.46 -1.86
C LYS A 41 -5.04 -1.37 -1.56
N TYR A 42 -5.03 -0.86 -0.33
CA TYR A 42 -4.07 0.16 0.11
C TYR A 42 -2.72 -0.43 0.52
N ALA A 43 -2.69 -1.61 1.14
CA ALA A 43 -1.43 -2.28 1.48
C ALA A 43 -0.62 -2.61 0.21
N TRP A 44 -1.30 -2.91 -0.90
CA TRP A 44 -0.67 -3.23 -2.19
C TRP A 44 0.08 -2.07 -2.87
N VAL A 45 -0.06 -0.85 -2.34
CA VAL A 45 0.81 0.27 -2.70
C VAL A 45 2.26 -0.03 -2.30
N LEU A 46 2.43 -0.71 -1.17
CA LEU A 46 3.71 -1.05 -0.56
C LEU A 46 4.09 -2.52 -0.83
N ASP A 47 3.12 -3.44 -0.81
CA ASP A 47 3.31 -4.86 -1.11
C ASP A 47 3.46 -5.09 -2.64
N LYS A 48 4.70 -5.18 -3.10
CA LYS A 48 5.03 -5.36 -4.52
C LYS A 48 5.19 -6.83 -4.91
N LEU A 49 5.49 -7.72 -3.95
CA LEU A 49 5.69 -9.12 -4.25
C LEU A 49 4.34 -9.84 -4.38
N LYS A 50 4.24 -10.74 -5.36
CA LYS A 50 3.07 -11.61 -5.52
C LYS A 50 2.80 -12.42 -4.24
N ALA A 51 3.86 -12.90 -3.60
CA ALA A 51 3.78 -13.65 -2.34
C ALA A 51 3.22 -12.81 -1.18
N GLU A 52 3.54 -11.52 -1.10
CA GLU A 52 2.98 -10.61 -0.08
C GLU A 52 1.47 -10.45 -0.27
N ARG A 53 1.04 -10.21 -1.52
CA ARG A 53 -0.37 -10.06 -1.87
C ARG A 53 -1.17 -11.36 -1.65
N GLU A 54 -0.61 -12.49 -2.03
CA GLU A 54 -1.22 -13.81 -1.85
C GLU A 54 -1.32 -14.21 -0.38
N ARG A 55 -0.32 -13.88 0.45
CA ARG A 55 -0.30 -14.21 1.88
C ARG A 55 -0.93 -13.15 2.77
N GLY A 56 -1.05 -11.92 2.30
CA GLY A 56 -1.54 -10.76 3.05
C GLY A 56 -0.58 -10.28 4.15
N ILE A 57 0.73 -10.47 3.96
CA ILE A 57 1.77 -10.06 4.90
C ILE A 57 2.91 -9.36 4.16
N THR A 58 3.48 -8.32 4.76
CA THR A 58 4.70 -7.67 4.27
C THR A 58 5.90 -8.58 4.55
N ILE A 59 6.70 -8.84 3.51
CA ILE A 59 7.85 -9.76 3.56
C ILE A 59 9.14 -8.96 3.37
N ASP A 60 9.15 -8.02 2.42
CA ASP A 60 10.30 -7.20 2.10
C ASP A 60 10.09 -5.75 2.51
N ILE A 61 11.19 -5.01 2.66
CA ILE A 61 11.13 -3.59 3.00
C ILE A 61 10.72 -2.80 1.76
N ALA A 62 9.61 -2.06 1.86
CA ALA A 62 9.15 -1.19 0.79
C ALA A 62 9.54 0.27 1.05
N LEU A 63 10.06 0.93 0.01
CA LEU A 63 10.36 2.35 0.01
C LEU A 63 9.40 3.08 -0.94
N TRP A 64 8.70 4.09 -0.43
CA TRP A 64 7.84 4.96 -1.23
C TRP A 64 8.15 6.42 -0.96
N LYS A 65 8.30 7.22 -2.01
CA LYS A 65 8.56 8.65 -1.91
C LYS A 65 7.39 9.42 -2.50
N PHE A 66 6.91 10.40 -1.77
CA PHE A 66 5.87 11.30 -2.26
C PHE A 66 6.05 12.69 -1.66
N GLU A 67 5.39 13.66 -2.27
CA GLU A 67 5.49 15.06 -1.90
C GLU A 67 4.13 15.55 -1.39
N THR A 68 4.20 16.43 -0.41
CA THR A 68 3.07 17.24 0.04
C THR A 68 3.40 18.70 -0.27
N PRO A 69 2.45 19.64 -0.19
CA PRO A 69 2.74 21.05 -0.41
C PRO A 69 3.84 21.64 0.49
N LYS A 70 4.17 20.98 1.62
CA LYS A 70 5.13 21.48 2.61
C LYS A 70 6.36 20.60 2.82
N TYR A 71 6.29 19.30 2.53
CA TYR A 71 7.34 18.33 2.87
C TYR A 71 7.54 17.28 1.78
N TYR A 72 8.79 16.85 1.63
CA TYR A 72 9.17 15.63 0.93
C TYR A 72 9.15 14.47 1.93
N VAL A 73 8.36 13.43 1.65
CA VAL A 73 8.16 12.30 2.56
C VAL A 73 8.74 11.04 1.94
N THR A 74 9.53 10.31 2.72
CA THR A 74 9.93 8.93 2.39
C THR A 74 9.31 8.01 3.42
N VAL A 75 8.45 7.10 2.94
CA VAL A 75 7.88 6.00 3.70
C VAL A 75 8.81 4.80 3.58
N ILE A 76 9.05 4.16 4.72
CA ILE A 76 9.72 2.86 4.82
C ILE A 76 8.72 1.94 5.50
N ASP A 77 8.21 0.96 4.76
CA ASP A 77 7.36 -0.10 5.30
C ASP A 77 8.22 -1.33 5.56
N ALA A 78 8.08 -1.91 6.74
CA ALA A 78 8.88 -3.04 7.19
C ALA A 78 7.97 -4.08 7.88
N PRO A 79 8.34 -5.39 7.83
CA PRO A 79 7.58 -6.48 8.43
C PRO A 79 7.16 -6.24 9.90
#